data_AF-R7MFS7-F1
#
_entry.id   AF-R7MFS7-F1
#
_cell.length_a   1.000
_cell.length_b   1.000
_cell.length_c   1.000
_cell.angle_alpha   90.00
_cell.angle_beta   90.00
_cell.angle_gamma   90.00
#
_symmetry.space_group_name_H-M   'P 1'
#
loop_
_entity.id
_entity.type
_entity.pdbx_description
1 polymer ?
#
loop_
_entity_poly.entity_id
_entity_poly.type
_entity_poly.pdbx_seq_one_letter_code
_entity_poly.pdbx_strand_id
1 'polypeptide(L)'
;MVVNLASKQEIINRNYNHIYAHEMAHKSAGGVFAGAISIERNADGIPVSGHVPIQMPVLNKKNPQQTIDHANTVIRAALAPSDSSGQDYKVANQANQIKMKAQALKSKSQGNKLDLQA
;
A
#
# COMPACT_ATOMS: atom_id res chain seq x y z
N MET A 1 -40.36 0.76 -5.96
CA MET A 1 -39.72 -0.57 -5.99
C MET A 1 -39.23 -0.85 -4.57
N VAL A 2 -39.94 -1.68 -3.81
CA VAL A 2 -39.54 -2.02 -2.43
C VAL A 2 -38.36 -2.97 -2.51
N VAL A 3 -37.15 -2.45 -2.30
CA VAL A 3 -35.99 -3.32 -2.11
C VAL A 3 -36.27 -4.09 -0.81
N ASN A 4 -36.46 -5.41 -0.91
CA ASN A 4 -36.69 -6.26 0.25
C ASN A 4 -35.53 -6.05 1.24
N LEU A 5 -35.81 -5.70 2.50
CA LEU A 5 -34.78 -5.39 3.49
C LEU A 5 -33.80 -6.54 3.69
N ALA A 6 -34.27 -7.78 3.53
CA ALA A 6 -33.41 -8.97 3.53
C ALA A 6 -32.35 -8.92 2.43
N SER A 7 -32.74 -8.57 1.20
CA SER A 7 -31.83 -8.43 0.07
C SER A 7 -30.86 -7.25 0.24
N LYS A 8 -31.30 -6.16 0.88
CA LYS A 8 -30.42 -5.02 1.21
C LYS A 8 -29.32 -5.42 2.20
N GLN A 9 -29.66 -6.18 3.24
CA GLN A 9 -28.68 -6.65 4.22
C GLN A 9 -27.67 -7.63 3.62
N GLU A 10 -28.11 -8.50 2.70
CA GLU A 10 -27.21 -9.39 1.96
C GLU A 10 -26.20 -8.62 1.13
N ILE A 11 -26.62 -7.54 0.45
CA ILE A 11 -25.73 -6.67 -0.33
C ILE A 11 -24.73 -5.97 0.60
N ILE A 12 -25.19 -5.43 1.73
CA ILE A 12 -24.32 -4.78 2.72
C ILE A 12 -23.23 -5.75 3.19
N ASN A 13 -23.61 -6.95 3.62
CA ASN A 13 -22.68 -7.93 4.15
C ASN A 13 -21.70 -8.41 3.07
N ARG A 14 -22.19 -8.68 1.86
CA ARG A 14 -21.37 -9.06 0.72
C ARG A 14 -20.34 -7.97 0.42
N ASN A 15 -20.78 -6.75 0.15
CA ASN A 15 -19.88 -5.65 -0.19
C ASN A 15 -18.88 -5.35 0.93
N TYR A 16 -19.34 -5.37 2.19
CA TYR A 16 -18.48 -5.16 3.35
C TYR A 16 -17.36 -6.19 3.37
N ASN A 17 -17.68 -7.48 3.24
CA ASN A 17 -16.69 -8.55 3.31
C ASN A 17 -15.67 -8.46 2.17
N HIS A 18 -16.13 -8.15 0.96
CA HIS A 18 -15.23 -7.96 -0.19
C HIS A 18 -14.28 -6.79 0.02
N ILE A 19 -14.80 -5.60 0.36
CA ILE A 19 -13.99 -4.41 0.60
C ILE A 19 -13.05 -4.64 1.79
N TYR A 20 -13.56 -5.17 2.89
CA TYR A 20 -12.75 -5.42 4.07
C TYR A 20 -11.62 -6.40 3.80
N ALA A 21 -11.85 -7.48 3.05
CA ALA A 21 -10.80 -8.42 2.68
C ALA A 21 -9.72 -7.77 1.80
N HIS A 22 -10.12 -6.92 0.85
CA HIS A 22 -9.20 -6.14 0.02
C HIS A 22 -8.34 -5.21 0.88
N GLU A 23 -8.96 -4.36 1.70
CA GLU A 23 -8.26 -3.43 2.58
C GLU A 23 -7.40 -4.14 3.62
N MET A 24 -7.84 -5.29 4.13
CA MET A 24 -7.09 -6.10 5.07
C MET A 24 -5.81 -6.67 4.44
N ALA A 25 -5.81 -7.00 3.15
CA ALA A 25 -4.62 -7.45 2.43
C ALA A 25 -3.56 -6.33 2.38
N HIS A 26 -3.95 -5.10 2.03
CA HIS A 26 -3.06 -3.94 2.09
C HIS A 26 -2.50 -3.73 3.49
N LYS A 27 -3.37 -3.75 4.51
CA LYS A 27 -2.96 -3.53 5.90
C LYS A 27 -1.98 -4.59 6.40
N SER A 28 -2.27 -5.85 6.15
CA SER A 28 -1.42 -6.97 6.57
C SER A 28 -0.05 -6.92 5.92
N ALA A 29 0.03 -6.57 4.63
CA ALA A 29 1.29 -6.51 3.90
C ALA A 29 2.10 -5.23 4.19
N GLY A 30 1.43 -4.12 4.50
CA GLY A 30 2.08 -2.84 4.80
C GLY A 30 2.60 -2.70 6.23
N GLY A 31 2.02 -3.42 7.20
CA GLY A 31 2.46 -3.37 8.59
C GLY A 31 2.49 -1.92 9.10
N VAL A 32 3.68 -1.45 9.51
CA VAL A 32 3.87 -0.07 10.00
C VAL A 32 3.64 1.02 8.95
N PHE A 33 3.69 0.69 7.65
CA PHE A 33 3.41 1.63 6.56
C PHE A 33 1.93 1.71 6.22
N ALA A 34 1.11 0.78 6.70
CA ALA A 34 -0.33 0.81 6.47
C ALA A 34 -1.06 1.42 7.66
N GLY A 35 -2.00 2.32 7.37
CA GLY A 35 -2.86 2.92 8.38
C GLY A 35 -4.09 2.08 8.71
N ALA A 36 -5.12 2.75 9.22
CA ALA A 36 -6.40 2.13 9.51
C ALA A 36 -7.20 1.83 8.24
N ILE A 37 -8.02 0.78 8.29
CA ILE A 37 -9.00 0.47 7.24
C ILE A 37 -10.14 1.47 7.36
N SER A 38 -10.45 2.16 6.27
CA SER A 38 -11.64 3.00 6.15
C SER A 38 -12.58 2.41 5.11
N ILE A 39 -13.88 2.37 5.41
CA ILE A 39 -14.92 1.86 4.51
C ILE A 39 -15.97 2.94 4.32
N GLU A 40 -16.16 3.35 3.08
CA GLU A 40 -17.13 4.35 2.68
C GLU A 40 -18.47 3.68 2.33
N ARG A 41 -19.54 4.30 2.82
CA ARG A 41 -20.92 3.84 2.62
C ARG A 41 -21.72 4.92 1.91
N ASN A 42 -22.65 4.52 1.05
CA ASN A 42 -23.57 5.44 0.40
C ASN A 42 -24.71 5.87 1.36
N ALA A 43 -25.63 6.72 0.87
CA ALA A 43 -26.80 7.18 1.64
C ALA A 43 -27.71 6.02 2.13
N ASP A 44 -27.66 4.87 1.46
CA ASP A 44 -28.37 3.65 1.83
C ASP A 44 -27.66 2.81 2.91
N GLY A 45 -26.44 3.16 3.30
CA GLY A 45 -25.61 2.41 4.25
C GLY A 45 -24.86 1.23 3.62
N ILE A 46 -24.91 1.09 2.29
CA ILE A 46 -24.21 0.03 1.54
C ILE A 46 -22.74 0.43 1.38
N PRO A 47 -21.78 -0.45 1.73
CA PRO A 47 -20.36 -0.24 1.45
C PRO A 47 -20.11 -0.14 -0.06
N VAL A 48 -19.47 0.93 -0.49
CA VAL A 48 -19.20 1.21 -1.91
C VAL A 48 -17.71 1.36 -2.21
N SER A 49 -16.90 1.73 -1.23
CA SER A 49 -15.45 1.85 -1.37
C SER A 49 -14.73 1.56 -0.05
N GLY A 50 -13.45 1.25 -0.12
CA GLY A 50 -12.55 1.16 1.03
C GLY A 50 -11.18 1.67 0.66
N HIS A 51 -10.43 2.11 1.68
CA HIS A 51 -9.06 2.57 1.49
C HIS A 51 -8.23 2.31 2.75
N VAL A 52 -6.98 1.87 2.56
CA VAL A 52 -5.92 1.90 3.57
C VAL A 52 -4.85 2.89 3.14
N PRO A 53 -4.59 3.95 3.92
CA PRO A 53 -3.52 4.87 3.58
C PRO A 53 -2.17 4.15 3.76
N ILE A 54 -1.40 4.09 2.68
CA ILE A 54 -0.04 3.54 2.69
C ILE A 54 0.96 4.70 2.71
N GLN A 55 1.73 4.78 3.79
CA GLN A 55 2.75 5.79 3.97
C GLN A 55 3.94 5.53 3.05
N MET A 56 4.32 6.54 2.27
CA MET A 56 5.49 6.46 1.41
C MET A 56 6.81 6.43 2.19
N PRO A 57 7.79 5.64 1.73
CA PRO A 57 9.09 5.59 2.37
C PRO A 57 9.84 6.92 2.13
N VAL A 58 10.50 7.44 3.15
CA VAL A 58 11.37 8.61 3.00
C VAL A 58 12.77 8.17 2.57
N LEU A 59 13.34 8.87 1.58
CA LEU A 59 14.70 8.61 1.12
C LEU A 59 15.72 9.02 2.19
N ASN A 60 16.37 8.04 2.80
CA ASN A 60 17.43 8.23 3.77
C ASN A 60 18.80 8.11 3.06
N LYS A 61 19.47 9.24 2.84
CA LYS A 61 20.78 9.26 2.18
C LYS A 61 21.89 8.62 3.02
N LYS A 62 21.75 8.61 4.35
CA LYS A 62 22.73 8.02 5.28
C LYS A 62 22.57 6.50 5.38
N ASN A 63 21.35 6.00 5.24
CA ASN A 63 21.04 4.58 5.25
C ASN A 63 20.14 4.21 4.06
N PRO A 64 20.71 4.13 2.84
CA PRO A 64 19.92 3.81 1.65
C PRO A 64 19.33 2.39 1.69
N GLN A 65 19.96 1.46 2.42
CA GLN A 65 19.44 0.09 2.57
C GLN A 65 18.07 0.11 3.28
N GLN A 66 17.95 0.88 4.36
CA GLN A 66 16.68 1.06 5.06
C GLN A 66 15.57 1.58 4.11
N THR A 67 15.88 2.55 3.25
CA THR A 67 14.90 3.04 2.27
C THR A 67 14.50 1.95 1.26
N ILE A 68 15.42 1.11 0.81
CA ILE A 68 15.12 -0.01 -0.09
C ILE A 68 14.14 -0.99 0.59
N ASP A 69 14.39 -1.33 1.84
CA ASP A 69 13.57 -2.28 2.60
C ASP A 69 12.17 -1.72 2.89
N HIS A 70 12.09 -0.44 3.25
CA HIS A 70 10.83 0.28 3.41
C HIS A 70 10.05 0.34 2.10
N ALA A 71 10.72 0.69 0.99
CA ALA A 71 10.09 0.75 -0.32
C ALA A 71 9.59 -0.62 -0.79
N ASN A 72 10.34 -1.69 -0.55
CA ASN A 72 9.88 -3.05 -0.85
C ASN A 72 8.64 -3.42 -0.03
N THR A 73 8.56 -3.00 1.24
CA THR A 73 7.37 -3.21 2.06
C THR A 73 6.16 -2.45 1.51
N VAL A 74 6.33 -1.19 1.14
CA VAL A 74 5.26 -0.36 0.54
C VAL A 74 4.80 -0.92 -0.82
N ILE A 75 5.72 -1.39 -1.67
CA ILE A 75 5.37 -2.03 -2.95
C ILE A 75 4.54 -3.30 -2.71
N ARG A 76 4.97 -4.16 -1.78
CA ARG A 76 4.22 -5.38 -1.41
C ARG A 76 2.85 -5.04 -0.84
N ALA A 77 2.77 -4.01 0.00
CA ALA A 77 1.52 -3.54 0.58
C ALA A 77 0.53 -3.10 -0.50
N ALA A 78 0.99 -2.25 -1.42
CA ALA A 78 0.18 -1.75 -2.51
C ALA A 78 -0.27 -2.86 -3.46
N LEU A 79 0.57 -3.86 -3.73
CA LEU A 79 0.23 -4.95 -4.64
C LEU A 79 -0.30 -6.22 -3.94
N ALA A 80 -0.71 -6.12 -2.66
CA ALA A 80 -1.12 -7.26 -1.87
C ALA A 80 -2.46 -7.88 -2.29
N PRO A 81 -3.53 -7.10 -2.57
CA PRO A 81 -4.80 -7.66 -3.02
C PRO A 81 -4.70 -8.17 -4.46
N SER A 82 -5.37 -9.27 -4.75
CA SER A 82 -5.41 -9.85 -6.10
C SER A 82 -6.11 -8.95 -7.13
N ASP A 83 -6.98 -8.05 -6.68
CA ASP A 83 -7.68 -7.06 -7.50
C ASP A 83 -7.15 -5.63 -7.28
N SER A 84 -5.83 -5.47 -7.14
CA SER A 84 -5.17 -4.16 -6.96
C SER A 84 -5.72 -3.10 -7.93
N SER A 85 -6.07 -1.93 -7.40
CA SER A 85 -6.65 -0.82 -8.16
C SER A 85 -5.60 0.02 -8.90
N GLY A 86 -6.05 0.89 -9.81
CA GLY A 86 -5.16 1.85 -10.48
C GLY A 86 -4.44 2.80 -9.50
N GLN A 87 -5.02 3.08 -8.34
CA GLN A 87 -4.37 3.88 -7.29
C GLN A 87 -3.25 3.10 -6.60
N ASP A 88 -3.44 1.81 -6.37
CA ASP A 88 -2.44 0.95 -5.75
C ASP A 88 -1.21 0.79 -6.63
N TYR A 89 -1.41 0.62 -7.94
CA TYR A 89 -0.30 0.64 -8.88
C TYR A 89 0.48 1.96 -8.86
N LYS A 90 -0.19 3.11 -8.69
CA LYS A 90 0.49 4.40 -8.55
C LYS A 90 1.35 4.43 -7.29
N VAL A 91 0.83 3.92 -6.17
CA VAL A 91 1.59 3.81 -4.91
C VAL A 91 2.81 2.90 -5.09
N ALA A 92 2.62 1.72 -5.67
CA ALA A 92 3.72 0.79 -5.95
C ALA A 92 4.80 1.43 -6.85
N ASN A 93 4.39 2.13 -7.91
CA ASN A 93 5.30 2.81 -8.83
C ASN A 93 6.09 3.94 -8.15
N GLN A 94 5.43 4.76 -7.32
CA GLN A 94 6.10 5.82 -6.56
C GLN A 94 7.12 5.26 -5.57
N ALA A 95 6.77 4.19 -4.85
CA ALA A 95 7.71 3.49 -3.97
C ALA A 95 8.88 2.87 -4.74
N ASN A 96 8.63 2.32 -5.93
CA ASN A 96 9.68 1.79 -6.80
C ASN A 96 10.65 2.88 -7.28
N GLN A 97 10.18 4.10 -7.58
CA GLN A 97 11.05 5.23 -7.89
C GLN A 97 11.97 5.59 -6.71
N ILE A 98 11.45 5.55 -5.48
CA ILE A 98 12.24 5.81 -4.27
C ILE A 98 13.27 4.70 -4.05
N LYS A 99 12.89 3.43 -4.27
CA LYS A 99 13.79 2.28 -4.24
C LYS A 99 14.96 2.45 -5.21
N MET A 100 14.70 2.84 -6.46
CA MET A 100 15.75 3.07 -7.46
C MET A 100 16.71 4.19 -7.03
N LYS A 101 16.19 5.30 -6.49
CA LYS A 101 17.02 6.39 -5.95
C LYS A 101 17.92 5.90 -4.80
N ALA A 102 17.38 5.10 -3.89
CA ALA A 102 18.13 4.53 -2.78
C ALA A 102 19.20 3.53 -3.24
N GLN A 103 18.88 2.67 -4.23
CA GLN A 103 19.86 1.76 -4.86
C GLN A 103 21.04 2.53 -5.47
N ALA A 104 20.76 3.62 -6.20
CA ALA A 104 21.81 4.46 -6.76
C ALA A 104 22.72 5.09 -5.70
N LEU A 105 22.15 5.52 -4.56
CA LEU A 105 22.92 6.04 -3.42
C LEU A 105 23.79 4.95 -2.76
N LYS A 106 23.23 3.74 -2.61
CA LYS A 106 23.96 2.58 -2.05
C LYS A 106 25.20 2.27 -2.91
N SER A 107 25.04 2.18 -4.23
CA SER A 107 26.15 1.89 -5.14
C SER A 107 27.24 2.97 -5.11
N LYS A 108 26.84 4.26 -5.06
CA LYS A 108 27.81 5.38 -4.94
C LYS A 108 28.60 5.31 -3.63
N SER A 109 27.94 5.02 -2.51
CA SER A 109 28.62 4.90 -1.22
C SER A 109 29.61 3.73 -1.18
N GLN A 110 29.32 2.62 -1.87
CA GLN A 110 30.24 1.49 -1.97
C GLN A 110 31.47 1.82 -2.82
N GLY A 111 31.29 2.50 -3.96
CA GLY A 111 32.42 2.97 -4.78
C GLY A 111 33.36 3.90 -4.02
N ASN A 112 32.82 4.85 -3.25
CA ASN A 112 33.61 5.80 -2.47
C ASN A 112 34.36 5.16 -1.29
N LYS A 113 33.91 4.01 -0.78
CA LYS A 113 34.60 3.27 0.29
C LYS A 113 35.76 2.42 -0.24
N LEU A 114 35.67 1.94 -1.49
CA LEU A 114 36.73 1.18 -2.13
C LEU A 114 37.91 2.08 -2.52
N ASP A 115 37.63 3.33 -2.91
CA ASP A 115 38.66 4.31 -3.31
C ASP A 115 39.48 4.83 -2.11
N LEU A 116 38.88 4.90 -0.91
CA LEU A 116 39.57 5.32 0.32
C LEU A 116 40.46 4.24 0.95
N GLN A 117 40.48 3.03 0.39
CA GLN A 117 41.26 1.89 0.90
C GLN A 117 42.46 1.55 0.00
N ALA A 118 42.72 2.33 -1.05
CA ALA A 118 43.89 2.23 -1.93
C ALA A 118 44.94 3.31 -1.59
#